data_AF-A0A973JD29-F1
#
_entry.id   AF-A0A973JD29-F1
#
_cell.length_a   1.000
_cell.length_b   1.000
_cell.length_c   1.000
_cell.angle_alpha   90.00
_cell.angle_beta   90.00
_cell.angle_gamma   90.00
#
_symmetry.space_group_name_H-M   'P 1'
#
loop_
_entity.id
_entity.type
_entity.pdbx_description
1 polymer ?
#
loop_
_entity_poly.entity_id
_entity_poly.type
_entity_poly.pdbx_seq_one_letter_code
_entity_poly.pdbx_strand_id
1 'polypeptide(L)'
;MEKRVKNIQEGKHEQTEPKKIGIILVEDGLISEDVLEEALEVAKISPEQRIGEVLIAEGKVTPKQVSQALRKQTSQVVDTTSTRVDTRKLDDLIDMVGELVITQSMIRQNPIVQSNTDRKFFRDISQLSSITSELQRTSTSLRMIPIKQTFQRMSRLVRDLSKSAGKSVNVVTVGEDTEIDKNMVEEIYNPLVHLIRNAVDHGIEAAEERIKVGKKETGTIQLKAYHKGGNVMIEISDDGKGLHKEKILNKAIANGV
;
A
#
# COMPACT_ATOMS: atom_id res chain seq x y z
N MET A 1 -5.05 9.86 25.57
CA MET A 1 -5.73 9.40 24.33
C MET A 1 -7.06 10.11 24.08
N GLU A 2 -7.86 10.38 25.11
CA GLU A 2 -9.19 11.02 24.95
C GLU A 2 -9.15 12.42 24.32
N LYS A 3 -8.14 13.25 24.64
CA LYS A 3 -7.92 14.54 23.96
C LYS A 3 -7.65 14.41 22.45
N ARG A 4 -6.95 13.36 22.03
CA ARG A 4 -6.66 13.09 20.60
C ARG A 4 -7.93 12.70 19.82
N VAL A 5 -8.80 11.90 20.43
CA VAL A 5 -10.08 11.48 19.81
C VAL A 5 -11.03 12.68 19.69
N LYS A 6 -11.05 13.56 20.70
CA LYS A 6 -11.86 14.79 20.69
C LYS A 6 -11.37 15.81 19.65
N ASN A 7 -10.06 15.99 19.51
CA ASN A 7 -9.48 16.93 18.53
C ASN A 7 -9.70 16.50 17.06
N ILE A 8 -9.79 15.18 16.79
CA ILE A 8 -10.09 14.65 15.44
C ILE A 8 -11.54 14.91 15.03
N GLN A 9 -12.48 14.94 15.98
CA GLN A 9 -13.90 15.24 15.70
C GLN A 9 -14.17 16.75 15.47
N GLU A 10 -13.29 17.64 15.95
CA GLU A 10 -13.45 19.10 15.87
C GLU A 10 -12.73 19.75 14.67
N GLY A 11 -12.12 18.97 13.76
CA GLY A 11 -11.46 19.50 12.56
C GLY A 11 -10.22 20.37 12.83
N LYS A 12 -9.72 20.39 14.07
CA LYS A 12 -8.47 21.05 14.44
C LYS A 12 -7.31 20.11 14.14
N HIS A 13 -6.73 20.23 12.96
CA HIS A 13 -5.42 19.66 12.67
C HIS A 13 -4.38 20.41 13.53
N GLU A 14 -4.09 19.89 14.73
CA GLU A 14 -2.83 20.21 15.40
C GLU A 14 -1.71 19.78 14.45
N GLN A 15 -0.99 20.76 13.90
CA GLN A 15 0.31 20.52 13.29
C GLN A 15 1.17 19.91 14.39
N THR A 16 1.29 18.59 14.43
CA THR A 16 2.21 17.94 15.34
C THR A 16 3.61 18.25 14.82
N GLU A 17 4.24 19.27 15.41
CA GLU A 17 5.65 19.55 15.16
C GLU A 17 6.46 18.26 15.34
N PRO A 18 7.46 18.00 14.47
CA PRO A 18 8.28 16.82 14.58
C PRO A 18 8.90 16.76 15.98
N LYS A 19 8.82 15.59 16.63
CA LYS A 19 9.35 15.44 17.99
C LYS A 19 10.84 15.73 17.97
N LYS A 20 11.27 16.61 18.87
CA LYS A 20 12.69 16.94 18.99
C LYS A 20 13.48 15.72 19.48
N ILE A 21 14.75 15.62 19.09
CA ILE A 21 15.63 14.49 19.42
C ILE A 21 15.62 14.14 20.92
N GLY A 22 15.60 15.14 21.82
CA GLY A 22 15.56 14.92 23.25
C GLY A 22 14.32 14.15 23.72
N ILE A 23 13.16 14.48 23.16
CA ILE A 23 11.89 13.79 23.45
C ILE A 23 11.94 12.34 22.93
N ILE A 24 12.55 12.13 21.76
CA ILE A 24 12.72 10.77 21.19
C ILE A 24 13.62 9.92 22.08
N LEU A 25 14.69 10.49 22.64
CA LEU A 25 15.59 9.79 23.56
C LEU A 25 14.90 9.42 24.88
N VAL A 26 14.00 10.27 25.39
CA VAL A 26 13.18 9.97 26.59
C VAL A 26 12.17 8.86 26.28
N GLU A 27 11.43 8.97 25.17
CA GLU A 27 10.42 7.97 24.78
C GLU A 27 11.03 6.59 24.51
N ASP A 28 12.25 6.54 23.98
CA ASP A 28 13.00 5.30 23.78
C ASP A 28 13.61 4.74 25.07
N GLY A 29 13.43 5.41 26.22
CA GLY A 29 13.94 5.02 27.52
C GLY A 29 15.46 5.13 27.65
N LEU A 30 16.09 5.93 26.80
CA LEU A 30 17.55 6.09 26.75
C LEU A 30 18.05 7.14 27.76
N ILE A 31 17.21 8.11 28.10
CA ILE A 31 17.44 9.12 29.14
C ILE A 31 16.13 9.38 29.91
N SER A 32 16.20 9.92 31.13
CA SER A 32 15.02 10.40 31.87
C SER A 32 14.66 11.84 31.49
N GLU A 33 13.46 12.28 31.85
CA GLU A 33 13.02 13.67 31.68
C GLU A 33 13.94 14.66 32.43
N ASP A 34 14.37 14.30 33.65
CA ASP A 34 15.31 15.12 34.44
C ASP A 34 16.65 15.33 33.72
N VAL A 35 17.20 14.27 33.11
CA VAL A 35 18.47 14.34 32.36
C VAL A 35 18.32 15.19 31.09
N LEU A 36 17.13 15.18 30.48
CA LEU A 36 16.84 16.05 29.35
C LEU A 36 16.75 17.53 29.78
N GLU A 37 16.15 17.83 30.93
CA GLU A 37 16.09 19.19 31.47
C GLU A 37 17.48 19.74 31.80
N GLU A 38 18.33 18.96 32.47
CA GLU A 38 19.73 19.32 32.75
C GLU A 38 20.49 19.65 31.45
N ALA A 39 20.39 18.76 30.44
CA ALA A 39 21.04 18.98 29.15
C ALA A 39 20.49 20.21 28.40
N LEU A 40 19.21 20.54 28.58
CA LEU A 40 18.60 21.75 28.01
C LEU A 40 19.09 23.02 28.72
N GLU A 41 19.38 22.98 30.02
CA GLU A 41 19.98 24.11 30.73
C GLU A 41 21.41 24.38 30.27
N VAL A 42 22.21 23.32 30.10
CA VAL A 42 23.57 23.43 29.54
C VAL A 42 23.54 24.02 28.12
N ALA A 43 22.62 23.55 27.27
CA ALA A 43 22.44 24.07 25.92
C ALA A 43 21.95 25.54 25.87
N LYS A 44 21.27 26.05 26.92
CA LYS A 44 20.90 27.47 27.02
C LYS A 44 22.11 28.36 27.32
N ILE A 45 23.08 27.85 28.08
CA ILE A 45 24.32 28.57 28.44
C ILE A 45 25.30 28.60 27.27
N SER A 46 25.32 27.53 26.45
CA SER A 46 26.15 27.42 25.25
C SER A 46 25.29 27.05 24.02
N PRO A 47 24.69 28.04 23.32
CA PRO A 47 23.76 27.82 22.21
C PRO A 47 24.36 27.06 21.02
N GLU A 48 25.69 27.00 20.95
CA GLU A 48 26.45 26.39 19.86
C GLU A 48 26.58 24.86 20.01
N GLN A 49 26.37 24.33 21.23
CA GLN A 49 26.39 22.91 21.51
C GLN A 49 25.00 22.30 21.32
N ARG A 50 24.91 21.27 20.48
CA ARG A 50 23.65 20.56 20.27
C ARG A 50 23.36 19.65 21.45
N ILE A 51 22.09 19.47 21.80
CA ILE A 51 21.65 18.58 22.90
C ILE A 51 22.26 17.18 22.78
N GLY A 52 22.35 16.64 21.55
CA GLY A 52 22.99 15.35 21.30
C GLY A 52 24.48 15.32 21.63
N GLU A 53 25.19 16.43 21.48
CA GLU A 53 26.63 16.55 21.80
C GLU A 53 26.84 16.67 23.31
N VAL A 54 26.00 17.43 24.01
CA VAL A 54 26.00 17.54 25.47
C VAL A 54 25.77 16.18 26.12
N LEU A 55 24.73 15.45 25.68
CA LEU A 55 24.41 14.12 26.22
C LEU A 55 25.50 13.08 25.93
N ILE A 56 26.25 13.22 24.83
CA ILE A 56 27.42 12.38 24.54
C ILE A 56 28.59 12.73 25.46
N ALA A 57 28.86 14.02 25.65
CA ALA A 57 29.97 14.50 26.48
C ALA A 57 29.80 14.10 27.96
N GLU A 58 28.56 14.08 28.45
CA GLU A 58 28.21 13.65 29.81
C GLU A 58 28.07 12.12 29.97
N GLY A 59 28.30 11.36 28.89
CA GLY A 59 28.23 9.89 28.90
C GLY A 59 26.82 9.33 29.10
N LYS A 60 25.77 10.14 28.94
CA LYS A 60 24.36 9.73 29.10
C LYS A 60 23.86 8.93 27.90
N VAL A 61 24.40 9.20 26.71
CA VAL A 61 24.08 8.48 25.47
C VAL A 61 25.32 8.26 24.62
N THR A 62 25.28 7.25 23.76
CA THR A 62 26.34 6.99 22.78
C THR A 62 26.07 7.73 21.45
N PRO A 63 27.11 7.99 20.63
CA PRO A 63 26.95 8.54 19.28
C PRO A 63 25.99 7.72 18.39
N LYS A 64 25.94 6.39 18.58
CA LYS A 64 25.03 5.49 17.87
C LYS A 64 23.57 5.73 18.24
N GLN A 65 23.28 5.90 19.54
CA GLN A 65 21.93 6.18 20.04
C GLN A 65 21.43 7.56 19.56
N VAL A 66 22.28 8.59 19.60
CA VAL A 66 21.96 9.91 19.04
C VAL A 66 21.70 9.83 17.54
N SER A 67 22.52 9.08 16.80
CA SER A 67 22.32 8.86 15.36
C SER A 67 21.01 8.13 15.03
N GLN A 68 20.58 7.18 15.87
CA GLN A 68 19.30 6.49 15.72
C GLN A 68 18.11 7.41 16.02
N ALA A 69 18.20 8.24 17.07
CA ALA A 69 17.18 9.23 17.40
C ALA A 69 17.06 10.31 16.31
N LEU A 70 18.18 10.76 15.73
CA LEU A 70 18.20 11.66 14.57
C LEU A 70 17.50 11.04 13.36
N ARG A 71 17.77 9.76 13.05
CA ARG A 71 17.09 9.06 11.96
C ARG A 71 15.57 9.00 12.19
N LYS A 72 15.12 8.70 13.41
CA LYS A 72 13.69 8.71 13.78
C LYS A 72 13.07 10.10 13.61
N GLN A 73 13.78 11.16 14.02
CA GLN A 73 13.35 12.54 13.83
C GLN A 73 13.24 12.90 12.34
N THR A 74 14.21 12.51 11.52
CA THR A 74 14.16 12.72 10.07
C THR A 74 13.02 11.94 9.41
N SER A 75 12.80 10.68 9.81
CA SER A 75 11.67 9.88 9.31
C SER A 75 10.31 10.50 9.63
N GLN A 76 10.14 11.18 10.79
CA GLN A 76 8.92 11.94 11.08
C GLN A 76 8.73 13.13 10.12
N VAL A 77 9.81 13.78 9.70
CA VAL A 77 9.76 14.89 8.74
C VAL A 77 9.48 14.39 7.32
N VAL A 78 10.02 13.23 6.94
CA VAL A 78 9.76 12.59 5.64
C VAL A 78 8.29 12.14 5.53
N ASP A 79 7.66 11.69 6.62
CA ASP A 79 6.22 11.46 6.70
C ASP A 79 5.39 12.75 6.54
N THR A 80 5.95 13.93 6.86
CA THR A 80 5.26 15.23 6.73
C THR A 80 5.42 15.93 5.38
N THR A 81 6.30 15.46 4.48
CA THR A 81 6.41 16.01 3.11
C THR A 81 5.44 15.34 2.13
N SER A 82 4.27 14.89 2.59
CA SER A 82 3.21 14.40 1.71
C SER A 82 2.34 15.56 1.22
N THR A 83 2.42 15.89 -0.07
CA THR A 83 1.49 16.86 -0.69
C THR A 83 0.18 16.16 -0.97
N ARG A 84 -0.90 16.55 -0.28
CA ARG A 84 -2.24 16.02 -0.53
C ARG A 84 -2.78 16.62 -1.83
N VAL A 85 -2.94 15.80 -2.86
CA VAL A 85 -3.49 16.20 -4.16
C VAL A 85 -4.93 15.72 -4.24
N ASP A 86 -5.83 16.58 -4.74
CA ASP A 86 -7.21 16.20 -5.03
C ASP A 86 -7.22 15.11 -6.10
N THR A 87 -7.95 14.02 -5.87
CA THR A 87 -8.03 12.90 -6.81
C THR A 87 -8.53 13.34 -8.19
N ARG A 88 -9.42 14.34 -8.26
CA ARG A 88 -9.92 14.87 -9.53
C ARG A 88 -8.81 15.48 -10.38
N LYS A 89 -7.87 16.20 -9.77
CA LYS A 89 -6.74 16.80 -10.49
C LYS A 89 -5.82 15.73 -11.08
N LEU A 90 -5.70 14.60 -10.40
CA LEU A 90 -4.93 13.47 -10.90
C LEU A 90 -5.66 12.77 -12.05
N ASP A 91 -6.99 12.67 -11.97
CA ASP A 91 -7.82 12.16 -13.05
C ASP A 91 -7.71 13.05 -14.30
N ASP A 92 -7.86 14.37 -14.16
CA ASP A 92 -7.68 15.34 -15.25
C ASP A 92 -6.28 15.25 -15.88
N LEU A 93 -5.24 15.05 -15.05
CA LEU A 93 -3.87 14.86 -15.54
C LEU A 93 -3.76 13.60 -16.38
N ILE A 94 -4.34 12.49 -15.94
CA ILE A 94 -4.33 11.21 -16.68
C ILE A 94 -5.08 11.36 -18.01
N ASP A 95 -6.20 12.05 -18.02
CA ASP A 95 -6.98 12.30 -19.23
C ASP A 95 -6.19 13.13 -20.25
N MET A 96 -5.58 14.24 -19.82
CA MET A 96 -4.70 15.06 -20.68
C MET A 96 -3.52 14.25 -21.25
N VAL A 97 -2.95 13.36 -20.45
CA VAL A 97 -1.85 12.49 -20.89
C VAL A 97 -2.35 11.43 -21.88
N GLY A 98 -3.56 10.92 -21.68
CA GLY A 98 -4.23 10.05 -22.63
C GLY A 98 -4.46 10.73 -23.97
N GLU A 99 -5.01 11.95 -23.96
CA GLU A 99 -5.17 12.78 -25.17
C GLU A 99 -3.82 13.04 -25.85
N LEU A 100 -2.77 13.36 -25.08
CA LEU A 100 -1.42 13.55 -25.63
C LEU A 100 -0.89 12.29 -26.33
N VAL A 101 -1.05 11.11 -25.73
CA VAL A 101 -0.66 9.82 -26.34
C VAL A 101 -1.43 9.57 -27.65
N ILE A 102 -2.72 9.89 -27.67
CA ILE A 102 -3.57 9.74 -28.85
C ILE A 102 -3.11 10.70 -29.95
N THR A 103 -2.98 12.00 -29.66
CA THR A 103 -2.53 13.01 -30.62
C THR A 103 -1.14 12.69 -31.17
N GLN A 104 -0.23 12.27 -30.31
CA GLN A 104 1.12 11.88 -30.69
C GLN A 104 1.13 10.62 -31.59
N SER A 105 0.25 9.65 -31.32
CA SER A 105 0.04 8.49 -32.20
C SER A 105 -0.52 8.90 -33.56
N MET A 106 -1.50 9.81 -33.60
CA MET A 106 -2.04 10.35 -34.85
C MET A 106 -0.97 11.06 -35.69
N ILE A 107 -0.14 11.91 -35.07
CA ILE A 107 0.97 12.59 -35.75
C ILE A 107 1.94 11.56 -36.32
N ARG A 108 2.32 10.55 -35.53
CA ARG A 108 3.24 9.50 -35.98
C ARG A 108 2.66 8.71 -37.15
N GLN A 109 1.35 8.45 -37.18
CA GLN A 109 0.69 7.70 -38.27
C GLN A 109 0.35 8.57 -39.49
N ASN A 110 0.56 9.89 -39.44
CA ASN A 110 0.25 10.78 -40.54
C ASN A 110 1.11 10.43 -41.79
N PRO A 111 0.52 10.23 -42.98
CA PRO A 111 1.26 9.87 -44.19
C PRO A 111 2.38 10.86 -44.58
N ILE A 112 2.21 12.15 -44.30
CA ILE A 112 3.22 13.18 -44.56
C ILE A 112 4.42 12.99 -43.64
N VAL A 113 4.17 12.66 -42.36
CA VAL A 113 5.21 12.37 -41.36
C VAL A 113 5.94 11.07 -41.69
N GLN A 114 5.21 10.03 -42.12
CA GLN A 114 5.76 8.73 -42.51
C GLN A 114 6.59 8.78 -43.80
N SER A 115 6.22 9.63 -44.76
CA SER A 115 6.96 9.80 -46.02
C SER A 115 8.17 10.73 -45.91
N ASN A 116 8.39 11.36 -44.74
CA ASN A 116 9.58 12.13 -44.47
C ASN A 116 10.83 11.21 -44.48
N THR A 117 12.00 11.73 -44.85
CA THR A 117 13.27 10.98 -44.88
C THR A 117 14.32 11.55 -43.92
N ASP A 118 14.02 12.67 -43.26
CA ASP A 118 14.92 13.31 -42.30
C ASP A 118 15.07 12.43 -41.05
N ARG A 119 16.27 11.88 -40.89
CA ARG A 119 16.65 11.05 -39.74
C ARG A 119 16.61 11.81 -38.41
N LYS A 120 16.88 13.12 -38.42
CA LYS A 120 16.78 13.94 -37.20
C LYS A 120 15.32 14.07 -36.78
N PHE A 121 14.43 14.35 -37.72
CA PHE A 121 13.00 14.44 -37.47
C PHE A 121 12.44 13.15 -36.82
N PHE A 122 12.74 11.96 -37.36
CA PHE A 122 12.28 10.71 -36.73
C PHE A 122 12.86 10.48 -35.33
N ARG A 123 14.11 10.88 -35.10
CA ARG A 123 14.73 10.79 -33.77
C ARG A 123 14.00 11.68 -32.77
N ASP A 124 13.68 12.91 -33.15
CA ASP A 124 12.94 13.86 -32.32
C ASP A 124 11.53 13.33 -32.00
N ILE A 125 10.83 12.73 -32.98
CA ILE A 125 9.53 12.07 -32.77
C ILE A 125 9.62 10.85 -31.84
N SER A 126 10.64 10.00 -32.00
CA SER A 126 10.86 8.85 -31.11
C SER A 126 11.19 9.27 -29.68
N GLN A 127 11.96 10.37 -29.51
CA GLN A 127 12.22 10.95 -28.20
C GLN A 127 10.95 11.48 -27.56
N LEU A 128 10.10 12.19 -28.32
CA LEU A 128 8.77 12.58 -27.86
C LEU A 128 7.95 11.36 -27.42
N SER A 129 7.94 10.27 -28.18
CA SER A 129 7.27 9.02 -27.76
C SER A 129 7.75 8.50 -26.41
N SER A 130 9.07 8.47 -26.21
CA SER A 130 9.66 7.95 -24.98
C SER A 130 9.28 8.82 -23.77
N ILE A 131 9.35 10.15 -23.92
CA ILE A 131 8.97 11.11 -22.88
C ILE A 131 7.47 10.97 -22.56
N THR A 132 6.60 10.91 -23.57
CA THR A 132 5.16 10.76 -23.35
C THR A 132 4.83 9.43 -22.64
N SER A 133 5.48 8.32 -23.03
CA SER A 133 5.30 7.04 -22.34
C SER A 133 5.81 7.05 -20.90
N GLU A 134 6.89 7.78 -20.62
CA GLU A 134 7.40 7.96 -19.25
C GLU A 134 6.47 8.82 -18.40
N LEU A 135 5.94 9.88 -18.98
CA LEU A 135 4.96 10.76 -18.35
C LEU A 135 3.67 9.98 -18.03
N GLN A 136 3.20 9.13 -18.95
CA GLN A 136 2.08 8.22 -18.71
C GLN A 136 2.35 7.28 -17.53
N ARG A 137 3.49 6.58 -17.50
CA ARG A 137 3.85 5.67 -16.40
C ARG A 137 3.91 6.40 -15.05
N THR A 138 4.55 7.58 -15.03
CA THR A 138 4.68 8.40 -13.82
C THR A 138 3.31 8.86 -13.34
N SER A 139 2.46 9.35 -14.25
CA SER A 139 1.10 9.78 -13.95
C SER A 139 0.26 8.65 -13.33
N THR A 140 0.29 7.45 -13.92
CA THR A 140 -0.40 6.26 -13.38
C THR A 140 0.15 5.88 -12.00
N SER A 141 1.46 6.01 -11.76
CA SER A 141 2.05 5.71 -10.45
C SER A 141 1.56 6.64 -9.33
N LEU A 142 1.19 7.89 -9.64
CA LEU A 142 0.69 8.84 -8.64
C LEU A 142 -0.69 8.46 -8.07
N ARG A 143 -1.45 7.58 -8.75
CA ARG A 143 -2.78 7.10 -8.29
C ARG A 143 -2.67 5.80 -7.48
N MET A 144 -1.47 5.25 -7.35
CA MET A 144 -1.28 3.97 -6.68
C MET A 144 -1.64 4.11 -5.19
N ILE A 145 -2.43 3.15 -4.70
CA ILE A 145 -2.82 3.05 -3.30
C ILE A 145 -2.49 1.66 -2.77
N PRO A 146 -2.11 1.51 -1.49
CA PRO A 146 -1.90 0.19 -0.90
C PRO A 146 -3.21 -0.61 -0.87
N ILE A 147 -3.14 -1.89 -1.25
CA ILE A 147 -4.32 -2.79 -1.29
C ILE A 147 -4.88 -3.12 0.12
N LYS A 148 -4.15 -2.77 1.18
CA LYS A 148 -4.48 -2.98 2.59
C LYS A 148 -5.94 -2.75 2.95
N GLN A 149 -6.52 -1.63 2.56
CA GLN A 149 -7.93 -1.31 2.90
C GLN A 149 -8.91 -2.30 2.26
N THR A 150 -8.61 -2.77 1.06
CA THR A 150 -9.41 -3.78 0.36
C THR A 150 -9.27 -5.14 1.03
N PHE A 151 -8.07 -5.56 1.41
CA PHE A 151 -7.86 -6.81 2.16
C PHE A 151 -8.53 -6.80 3.53
N GLN A 152 -8.57 -5.66 4.22
CA GLN A 152 -9.30 -5.50 5.49
C GLN A 152 -10.81 -5.61 5.31
N ARG A 153 -11.37 -5.05 4.22
CA ARG A 153 -12.80 -5.22 3.89
C ARG A 153 -13.12 -6.69 3.59
N MET A 154 -12.27 -7.35 2.83
CA MET A 154 -12.42 -8.77 2.50
C MET A 154 -12.30 -9.68 3.72
N SER A 155 -11.36 -9.41 4.61
CA SER A 155 -11.20 -10.17 5.86
C SER A 155 -12.45 -10.07 6.75
N ARG A 156 -13.11 -8.90 6.78
CA ARG A 156 -14.40 -8.73 7.45
C ARG A 156 -15.50 -9.54 6.77
N LEU A 157 -15.60 -9.45 5.44
CA LEU A 157 -16.57 -10.23 4.67
C LEU A 157 -16.42 -11.74 4.90
N VAL A 158 -15.20 -12.28 4.89
CA VAL A 158 -14.96 -13.70 5.18
C VAL A 158 -15.50 -14.07 6.56
N ARG A 159 -15.23 -13.27 7.59
CA ARG A 159 -15.71 -13.53 8.95
C ARG A 159 -17.24 -13.56 9.02
N ASP A 160 -17.89 -12.59 8.36
CA ASP A 160 -19.36 -12.50 8.33
C ASP A 160 -19.98 -13.70 7.60
N LEU A 161 -19.45 -14.05 6.42
CA LEU A 161 -19.90 -15.21 5.65
C LEU A 161 -19.68 -16.52 6.41
N SER A 162 -18.49 -16.69 7.01
CA SER A 162 -18.15 -17.90 7.76
C SER A 162 -19.09 -18.10 8.96
N LYS A 163 -19.41 -17.01 9.66
CA LYS A 163 -20.40 -17.04 10.76
C LYS A 163 -21.79 -17.44 10.25
N SER A 164 -22.23 -16.89 9.12
CA SER A 164 -23.53 -17.23 8.53
C SER A 164 -23.60 -18.68 8.03
N ALA A 165 -22.48 -19.22 7.56
CA ALA A 165 -22.37 -20.59 7.05
C ALA A 165 -22.07 -21.63 8.16
N GLY A 166 -21.85 -21.19 9.41
CA GLY A 166 -21.48 -22.09 10.51
C GLY A 166 -20.10 -22.72 10.36
N LYS A 167 -19.16 -22.06 9.67
CA LYS A 167 -17.80 -22.56 9.41
C LYS A 167 -16.76 -21.77 10.19
N SER A 168 -15.71 -22.43 10.68
CA SER A 168 -14.55 -21.76 11.28
C SER A 168 -13.50 -21.48 10.21
N VAL A 169 -13.21 -20.19 9.97
CA VAL A 169 -12.25 -19.76 8.94
C VAL A 169 -11.31 -18.71 9.49
N ASN A 170 -10.01 -18.92 9.28
CA ASN A 170 -8.95 -17.96 9.51
C ASN A 170 -8.57 -17.25 8.19
N VAL A 171 -8.33 -15.94 8.25
CA VAL A 171 -7.88 -15.16 7.09
C VAL A 171 -6.44 -14.72 7.28
N VAL A 172 -5.60 -15.01 6.30
CA VAL A 172 -4.18 -14.61 6.28
C VAL A 172 -3.97 -13.63 5.15
N THR A 173 -3.41 -12.45 5.44
CA THR A 173 -3.08 -11.42 4.45
C THR A 173 -1.57 -11.32 4.27
N VAL A 174 -1.09 -11.30 3.03
CA VAL A 174 0.32 -11.16 2.69
C VAL A 174 0.51 -10.05 1.65
N GLY A 175 1.46 -9.14 1.87
CA GLY A 175 1.74 -8.05 0.95
C GLY A 175 0.65 -6.98 0.91
N GLU A 176 0.05 -6.64 2.05
CA GLU A 176 -1.00 -5.61 2.15
C GLU A 176 -0.52 -4.21 1.71
N ASP A 177 0.78 -3.95 1.75
CA ASP A 177 1.38 -2.70 1.30
C ASP A 177 1.64 -2.66 -0.21
N THR A 178 1.31 -3.72 -0.95
CA THR A 178 1.41 -3.73 -2.43
C THR A 178 0.52 -2.64 -3.01
N GLU A 179 1.11 -1.77 -3.81
CA GLU A 179 0.42 -0.65 -4.40
C GLU A 179 -0.27 -1.02 -5.72
N ILE A 180 -1.47 -0.50 -5.91
CA ILE A 180 -2.33 -0.79 -7.06
C ILE A 180 -3.13 0.46 -7.44
N ASP A 181 -3.40 0.63 -8.73
CA ASP A 181 -4.21 1.75 -9.22
C ASP A 181 -5.59 1.74 -8.56
N LYS A 182 -6.01 2.89 -8.05
CA LYS A 182 -7.29 3.03 -7.34
C LYS A 182 -8.50 2.57 -8.17
N ASN A 183 -8.57 2.92 -9.45
CA ASN A 183 -9.71 2.54 -10.30
C ASN A 183 -9.71 1.03 -10.53
N MET A 184 -8.53 0.44 -10.73
CA MET A 184 -8.41 -1.02 -10.81
C MET A 184 -8.93 -1.70 -9.54
N VAL A 185 -8.64 -1.18 -8.34
CA VAL A 185 -9.16 -1.72 -7.07
C VAL A 185 -10.69 -1.71 -7.06
N GLU A 186 -11.32 -0.63 -7.52
CA GLU A 186 -12.78 -0.49 -7.55
C GLU A 186 -13.41 -1.48 -8.53
N GLU A 187 -12.82 -1.67 -9.71
CA GLU A 187 -13.30 -2.60 -10.73
C GLU A 187 -13.17 -4.07 -10.30
N ILE A 188 -12.03 -4.45 -9.71
CA ILE A 188 -11.79 -5.85 -9.30
C ILE A 188 -12.47 -6.23 -7.99
N TYR A 189 -12.98 -5.26 -7.23
CA TYR A 189 -13.57 -5.52 -5.91
C TYR A 189 -14.69 -6.56 -5.96
N ASN A 190 -15.66 -6.39 -6.87
CA ASN A 190 -16.80 -7.31 -7.00
C ASN A 190 -16.38 -8.73 -7.43
N PRO A 191 -15.51 -8.91 -8.46
CA PRO A 191 -14.94 -10.22 -8.77
C PRO A 191 -14.28 -10.91 -7.57
N LEU A 192 -13.47 -10.19 -6.79
CA LEU A 192 -12.79 -10.76 -5.61
C LEU A 192 -13.78 -11.13 -4.50
N VAL A 193 -14.85 -10.36 -4.30
CA VAL A 193 -15.96 -10.71 -3.39
C VAL A 193 -16.59 -12.03 -3.80
N HIS A 194 -16.81 -12.23 -5.10
CA HIS A 194 -17.37 -13.48 -5.60
C HIS A 194 -16.44 -14.69 -5.37
N LEU A 195 -15.13 -14.52 -5.57
CA LEU A 195 -14.14 -15.56 -5.26
C LEU A 195 -14.14 -15.93 -3.77
N ILE A 196 -14.20 -14.94 -2.89
CA ILE A 196 -14.30 -15.17 -1.43
C ILE A 196 -15.58 -15.93 -1.08
N ARG A 197 -16.72 -15.53 -1.65
CA ARG A 197 -17.98 -16.24 -1.41
C ARG A 197 -17.89 -17.71 -1.84
N ASN A 198 -17.32 -17.97 -3.02
CA ASN A 198 -17.11 -19.34 -3.49
C ASN A 198 -16.20 -20.14 -2.56
N ALA A 199 -15.12 -19.52 -2.06
CA ALA A 199 -14.22 -20.15 -1.10
C ALA A 199 -14.94 -20.49 0.21
N VAL A 200 -15.75 -19.60 0.77
CA VAL A 200 -16.46 -19.85 2.03
C VAL A 200 -17.63 -20.82 1.86
N ASP A 201 -18.48 -20.62 0.85
CA ASP A 201 -19.72 -21.39 0.66
C ASP A 201 -19.41 -22.82 0.16
N HIS A 202 -18.49 -22.92 -0.80
CA HIS A 202 -18.24 -24.16 -1.54
C HIS A 202 -16.83 -24.73 -1.35
N GLY A 203 -15.82 -23.91 -1.04
CA GLY A 203 -14.44 -24.36 -0.85
C GLY A 203 -14.22 -25.01 0.52
N ILE A 204 -14.36 -24.22 1.58
CA ILE A 204 -14.13 -24.65 2.96
C ILE A 204 -15.24 -25.59 3.42
N GLU A 205 -14.85 -26.76 3.93
CA GLU A 205 -15.75 -27.75 4.51
C GLU A 205 -16.11 -27.40 5.97
N ALA A 206 -17.16 -28.03 6.51
CA ALA A 206 -17.50 -27.87 7.93
C ALA A 206 -16.41 -28.47 8.83
N ALA A 207 -16.30 -28.00 10.07
CA ALA A 207 -15.28 -28.43 11.03
C ALA A 207 -15.20 -29.95 11.18
N GLU A 208 -16.36 -30.61 11.29
CA GLU A 208 -16.46 -32.06 11.44
C GLU A 208 -16.02 -32.81 10.18
N GLU A 209 -16.33 -32.29 8.99
CA GLU A 209 -15.90 -32.87 7.72
C GLU A 209 -14.38 -32.76 7.55
N ARG A 210 -13.80 -31.62 7.95
CA ARG A 210 -12.34 -31.39 7.88
C ARG A 210 -11.57 -32.35 8.78
N ILE A 211 -12.03 -32.54 10.01
CA ILE A 211 -11.40 -33.48 10.96
C ILE A 211 -11.44 -34.92 10.43
N LYS A 212 -12.56 -35.34 9.82
CA LYS A 212 -12.69 -36.69 9.23
C LYS A 212 -11.66 -36.98 8.13
N VAL A 213 -11.25 -35.96 7.38
CA VAL A 213 -10.23 -36.08 6.32
C VAL A 213 -8.82 -35.69 6.79
N GLY A 214 -8.61 -35.54 8.11
CA GLY A 214 -7.30 -35.26 8.71
C GLY A 214 -6.83 -33.81 8.55
N LYS A 215 -7.71 -32.87 8.20
CA LYS A 215 -7.41 -31.43 8.12
C LYS A 215 -7.64 -30.75 9.48
N LYS A 216 -7.08 -29.54 9.62
CA LYS A 216 -7.36 -28.67 10.77
C LYS A 216 -8.84 -28.27 10.80
N GLU A 217 -9.41 -28.20 11.98
CA GLU A 217 -10.80 -27.78 12.23
C GLU A 217 -11.11 -26.42 11.58
N THR A 218 -10.20 -25.46 11.74
CA THR A 218 -10.31 -24.13 11.14
C THR A 218 -9.73 -24.13 9.72
N GLY A 219 -10.53 -23.75 8.74
CA GLY A 219 -10.09 -23.50 7.36
C GLY A 219 -9.26 -22.23 7.24
N THR A 220 -8.41 -22.14 6.21
CA THR A 220 -7.59 -20.95 5.97
C THR A 220 -7.87 -20.40 4.58
N ILE A 221 -8.19 -19.11 4.51
CA ILE A 221 -8.22 -18.33 3.27
C ILE A 221 -7.06 -17.34 3.29
N GLN A 222 -6.20 -17.41 2.29
CA GLN A 222 -5.08 -16.49 2.10
C GLN A 222 -5.41 -15.47 1.02
N LEU A 223 -5.21 -14.19 1.34
CA LEU A 223 -5.23 -13.06 0.42
C LEU A 223 -3.80 -12.56 0.25
N LYS A 224 -3.26 -12.60 -0.95
CA LYS A 224 -1.86 -12.23 -1.20
C LYS A 224 -1.75 -11.29 -2.39
N ALA A 225 -0.95 -10.24 -2.23
CA ALA A 225 -0.61 -9.31 -3.30
C ALA A 225 0.91 -9.14 -3.41
N TYR A 226 1.42 -9.03 -4.64
CA TYR A 226 2.83 -8.75 -4.91
C TYR A 226 3.04 -8.33 -6.37
N HIS A 227 4.15 -7.64 -6.67
CA HIS A 227 4.54 -7.33 -8.05
C HIS A 227 5.35 -8.46 -8.68
N LYS A 228 5.06 -8.83 -9.93
CA LYS A 228 5.84 -9.79 -10.72
C LYS A 228 5.85 -9.41 -12.19
N GLY A 229 7.04 -9.15 -12.74
CA GLY A 229 7.22 -8.85 -14.16
C GLY A 229 6.44 -7.63 -14.64
N GLY A 230 6.40 -6.56 -13.84
CA GLY A 230 5.65 -5.34 -14.14
C GLY A 230 4.13 -5.44 -13.91
N ASN A 231 3.62 -6.61 -13.50
CA ASN A 231 2.21 -6.81 -13.18
C ASN A 231 1.99 -6.87 -11.68
N VAL A 232 0.79 -6.49 -11.23
CA VAL A 232 0.32 -6.74 -9.87
C VAL A 232 -0.37 -8.10 -9.85
N MET A 233 0.15 -9.02 -9.04
CA MET A 233 -0.44 -10.33 -8.81
C MET A 233 -1.31 -10.28 -7.56
N ILE A 234 -2.59 -10.65 -7.70
CA ILE A 234 -3.52 -10.84 -6.59
C ILE A 234 -3.90 -12.32 -6.56
N GLU A 235 -3.58 -12.99 -5.46
CA GLU A 235 -3.83 -14.40 -5.22
C GLU A 235 -4.84 -14.56 -4.09
N ILE A 236 -5.89 -15.33 -4.34
CA ILE A 236 -6.82 -15.82 -3.32
C ILE A 236 -6.67 -17.35 -3.31
N SER A 237 -6.34 -17.91 -2.15
CA SER A 237 -6.16 -19.35 -1.96
C SER A 237 -6.94 -19.82 -0.74
N ASP A 238 -7.52 -21.01 -0.83
CA ASP A 238 -8.15 -21.70 0.29
C ASP A 238 -7.56 -23.11 0.45
N ASP A 239 -7.66 -23.68 1.66
CA ASP A 239 -7.27 -25.06 1.97
C ASP A 239 -8.48 -26.02 2.04
N GLY A 240 -9.53 -25.69 1.28
CA GLY A 240 -10.79 -26.42 1.21
C GLY A 240 -10.69 -27.74 0.43
N LYS A 241 -11.83 -28.28 0.05
CA LYS A 241 -11.91 -29.57 -0.69
C LYS A 241 -11.47 -29.48 -2.15
N GLY A 242 -11.20 -28.27 -2.64
CA GLY A 242 -10.89 -28.01 -4.03
C GLY A 242 -12.06 -28.31 -4.98
N LEU A 243 -11.75 -28.36 -6.27
CA LEU A 243 -12.75 -28.55 -7.32
C LEU A 243 -13.00 -30.05 -7.60
N HIS A 244 -14.26 -30.47 -7.57
CA HIS A 244 -14.66 -31.84 -7.90
C HIS A 244 -14.62 -32.07 -9.42
N LYS A 245 -13.50 -32.62 -9.90
CA LYS A 245 -13.25 -32.86 -11.34
C LYS A 245 -14.40 -33.60 -12.05
N GLU A 246 -14.89 -34.69 -11.49
CA GLU A 246 -15.97 -35.48 -12.10
C GLU A 246 -17.28 -34.71 -12.22
N LYS A 247 -17.66 -33.94 -11.18
CA LYS A 247 -18.87 -33.09 -11.24
C LYS A 247 -18.75 -32.01 -12.30
N ILE A 248 -17.57 -31.42 -12.44
CA ILE A 248 -17.30 -30.40 -13.46
C ILE A 248 -17.38 -31.02 -14.85
N LEU A 249 -16.74 -32.18 -15.07
CA LEU A 249 -16.75 -32.89 -16.34
C LEU A 249 -18.18 -33.27 -16.76
N ASN A 250 -18.96 -33.87 -15.85
CA ASN A 250 -20.34 -34.26 -16.14
C ASN A 250 -21.21 -33.06 -16.48
N LYS A 251 -20.98 -31.91 -15.83
CA LYS A 251 -21.72 -30.68 -16.11
C LYS A 251 -21.29 -30.01 -17.43
N ALA A 252 -20.01 -30.10 -17.81
CA ALA A 252 -19.51 -29.64 -19.09
C ALA A 252 -20.14 -30.46 -20.23
N ILE A 253 -20.09 -31.80 -20.13
CA ILE A 253 -20.71 -32.72 -21.08
C ILE A 253 -22.21 -32.42 -21.24
N ALA A 254 -22.94 -32.23 -20.13
CA ALA A 254 -24.37 -31.91 -20.15
C ALA A 254 -24.68 -30.56 -20.83
N ASN A 255 -23.74 -29.61 -20.79
CA ASN A 255 -23.85 -28.30 -21.44
C ASN A 255 -23.25 -28.28 -22.86
N GLY A 256 -22.79 -29.42 -23.38
CA GLY A 256 -22.22 -29.54 -24.72
C GLY A 256 -20.82 -28.92 -24.89
N VAL A 257 -20.05 -28.81 -23.80
CA VAL A 257 -18.64 -28.39 -23.78
C VAL A 257 -17.72 -29.59 -23.60
#